data_AF-A0A1Q3CD86-F1
#
_entry.id   AF-A0A1Q3CD86-F1
#
_cell.length_a   1.000
_cell.length_b   1.000
_cell.length_c   1.000
_cell.angle_alpha   90.00
_cell.angle_beta   90.00
_cell.angle_gamma   90.00
#
_symmetry.space_group_name_H-M   'P 1'
#
loop_
_entity.id
_entity.type
_entity.pdbx_description
1 polymer ?
#
loop_
_entity_poly.entity_id
_entity_poly.type
_entity_poly.pdbx_seq_one_letter_code
_entity_poly.pdbx_strand_id
1 'polypeptide(L)'
;MMEAEGVVEEEGNDGLSGCGNEDTNQQPKLSLHALTGAMGQLTMQVVGMIGRRPMKVLIDSGNTHNFLSAGLAHKLGLLVEDMPIVSVRVTNREQLPCSKVIRNFTLKIQGYVFGTMCFSYH
;
A
#
# COMPACT_ATOMS: atom_id res chain seq x y z
N MET A 1 24.74 3.00 5.92
CA MET A 1 24.67 2.31 4.61
C MET A 1 23.55 1.30 4.72
N MET A 2 22.75 1.04 3.69
CA MET A 2 21.83 -0.09 3.69
C MET A 2 22.45 -1.17 2.82
N GLU A 3 23.04 -2.16 3.47
CA GLU A 3 23.63 -3.33 2.82
C GLU A 3 22.52 -4.35 2.64
N ALA A 4 22.39 -4.86 1.41
CA ALA A 4 21.39 -5.86 1.05
C ALA A 4 22.13 -7.13 0.64
N GLU A 5 22.30 -8.04 1.59
CA GLU A 5 22.69 -9.42 1.29
C GLU A 5 21.47 -10.20 0.79
N GLY A 6 21.69 -11.12 -0.14
CA GLY A 6 20.61 -11.88 -0.77
C GLY A 6 19.89 -12.78 0.23
N VAL A 7 18.56 -12.83 0.16
CA VAL A 7 17.77 -13.75 0.98
C VAL A 7 17.97 -15.17 0.46
N VAL A 8 18.60 -16.01 1.26
CA VAL A 8 18.45 -17.47 1.19
C VAL A 8 17.16 -17.84 1.92
N GLU A 9 16.27 -18.57 1.26
CA GLU A 9 15.05 -19.10 1.84
C GLU A 9 15.39 -20.36 2.65
N GLU A 10 15.19 -20.34 3.97
CA GLU A 10 15.18 -21.54 4.80
C GLU A 10 13.75 -21.89 5.22
N GLU A 11 13.29 -23.09 4.85
CA GLU A 11 12.00 -23.63 5.27
C GLU A 11 12.09 -24.21 6.68
N GLY A 12 11.50 -23.51 7.67
CA GLY A 12 11.36 -23.96 9.05
C GLY A 12 9.94 -24.44 9.37
N ASN A 13 9.78 -25.72 9.70
CA ASN A 13 8.49 -26.36 9.96
C ASN A 13 8.08 -26.32 11.45
N ASP A 14 6.88 -25.78 11.75
CA ASP A 14 6.16 -25.97 13.01
C ASP A 14 4.63 -26.15 12.84
N GLY A 15 4.17 -27.41 12.79
CA GLY A 15 2.78 -27.75 13.11
C GLY A 15 2.50 -27.64 14.62
N LEU A 16 1.28 -27.60 15.17
CA LEU A 16 -0.10 -27.73 14.68
C LEU A 16 -1.01 -27.09 15.78
N SER A 17 -2.27 -26.67 15.60
CA SER A 17 -3.21 -26.70 14.48
C SER A 17 -4.31 -25.63 14.70
N GLY A 18 -5.17 -25.36 13.71
CA GLY A 18 -6.38 -24.54 13.89
C GLY A 18 -7.31 -24.61 12.69
N CYS A 19 -8.29 -25.52 12.72
CA CYS A 19 -9.27 -25.67 11.64
C CYS A 19 -10.26 -24.49 11.63
N GLY A 20 -10.34 -23.77 10.50
CA GLY A 20 -11.19 -22.57 10.41
C GLY A 20 -11.18 -21.91 9.02
N ASN A 21 -11.77 -22.60 8.04
CA ASN A 21 -12.25 -22.11 6.74
C ASN A 21 -11.24 -21.43 5.78
N GLU A 22 -11.18 -21.99 4.57
CA GLU A 22 -10.41 -21.50 3.42
C GLU A 22 -11.09 -20.28 2.74
N ASP A 23 -11.28 -19.19 3.47
CA ASP A 23 -11.65 -17.91 2.86
C ASP A 23 -10.41 -17.31 2.16
N THR A 24 -10.31 -17.54 0.84
CA THR A 24 -9.30 -16.94 -0.06
C THR A 24 -9.47 -15.42 -0.26
N ASN A 25 -10.15 -14.74 0.68
CA ASN A 25 -10.43 -13.31 0.67
C ASN A 25 -9.56 -12.59 1.71
N GLN A 26 -8.27 -12.41 1.38
CA GLN A 26 -7.30 -11.70 2.22
C GLN A 26 -7.70 -10.23 2.35
N GLN A 27 -8.37 -9.87 3.46
CA GLN A 27 -8.79 -8.50 3.75
C GLN A 27 -7.61 -7.53 3.60
N PRO A 28 -7.73 -6.44 2.80
CA PRO A 28 -6.62 -5.51 2.61
C PRO A 28 -6.17 -4.89 3.93
N LYS A 29 -4.86 -4.77 4.12
CA LYS A 29 -4.21 -4.18 5.28
C LYS A 29 -3.57 -2.85 4.92
N LEU A 30 -3.76 -1.85 5.79
CA LEU A 30 -3.17 -0.51 5.73
C LEU A 30 -2.44 -0.20 7.06
N SER A 31 -1.20 0.27 6.99
CA SER A 31 -0.44 0.65 8.17
C SER A 31 -0.86 2.02 8.71
N LEU A 32 -0.74 2.20 10.02
CA LEU A 32 -0.96 3.50 10.66
C LEU A 32 0.03 4.57 10.15
N HIS A 33 1.24 4.18 9.74
CA HIS A 33 2.22 5.10 9.15
C HIS A 33 1.76 5.63 7.78
N ALA A 34 1.19 4.76 6.95
CA ALA A 34 0.62 5.13 5.66
C ALA A 34 -0.65 5.98 5.83
N LEU A 35 -1.55 5.60 6.75
CA LEU A 35 -2.79 6.34 7.04
C LEU A 35 -2.54 7.74 7.59
N THR A 36 -1.62 7.89 8.55
CA THR A 36 -1.28 9.19 9.15
C THR A 36 -0.31 10.04 8.32
N GLY A 37 0.22 9.49 7.21
CA GLY A 37 1.24 10.16 6.40
C GLY A 37 2.51 10.50 7.18
N ALA A 38 2.87 9.66 8.15
CA ALA A 38 3.76 9.91 9.29
C ALA A 38 4.85 10.98 9.08
N MET A 39 4.54 12.22 9.46
CA MET A 39 5.51 13.31 9.46
C MET A 39 6.47 13.14 10.64
N GLY A 40 7.71 12.70 10.35
CA GLY A 40 8.85 12.83 11.27
C GLY A 40 9.39 11.55 11.93
N GLN A 41 9.10 10.34 11.43
CA GLN A 41 9.65 9.09 11.99
C GLN A 41 10.30 8.16 10.96
N LEU A 42 11.15 7.26 11.48
CA LEU A 42 12.05 6.30 10.81
C LEU A 42 11.32 5.38 9.82
N THR A 43 11.00 5.91 8.63
CA THR A 43 10.26 5.21 7.58
C THR A 43 11.04 5.27 6.28
N MET A 44 11.05 4.18 5.50
CA MET A 44 11.66 4.19 4.18
C MET A 44 10.78 5.01 3.24
N GLN A 45 11.31 6.13 2.76
CA GLN A 45 10.62 6.99 1.79
C GLN A 45 11.53 7.23 0.59
N VAL A 46 10.96 7.14 -0.61
CA VAL A 46 11.63 7.48 -1.87
C VAL A 46 10.92 8.67 -2.52
N VAL A 47 11.65 9.43 -3.33
CA VAL A 47 11.03 10.44 -4.20
C VAL A 47 10.68 9.77 -5.53
N GLY A 48 9.39 9.68 -5.82
CA GLY A 48 8.86 9.25 -7.10
C GLY A 48 8.22 10.40 -7.88
N MET A 49 7.94 10.20 -9.15
CA MET A 49 7.23 11.15 -10.01
C MET A 49 5.87 10.56 -10.40
N ILE A 50 4.79 11.28 -10.12
CA ILE A 50 3.47 11.01 -10.69
C ILE A 50 3.27 12.00 -11.83
N GLY A 51 3.34 11.49 -13.07
CA GLY A 51 3.48 12.33 -14.26
C GLY A 51 4.73 13.22 -14.17
N ARG A 52 4.53 14.54 -14.06
CA ARG A 52 5.60 15.55 -13.93
C ARG A 52 5.78 16.11 -12.51
N ARG A 53 5.13 15.54 -11.49
CA ARG A 53 5.13 16.07 -10.12
C ARG A 53 5.95 15.17 -9.18
N PRO A 54 6.97 15.69 -8.47
CA PRO A 54 7.75 14.93 -7.49
C PRO A 54 6.96 14.74 -6.20
N MET A 55 6.84 13.49 -5.74
CA MET A 55 6.03 13.06 -4.61
C MET A 55 6.87 12.17 -3.70
N LYS A 56 6.67 12.31 -2.37
CA LYS A 56 7.22 11.33 -1.41
C LYS A 56 6.35 10.09 -1.44
N VAL A 57 6.98 8.93 -1.53
CA VAL A 57 6.32 7.62 -1.53
C VAL A 57 6.89 6.81 -0.38
N LEU A 58 6.00 6.39 0.53
CA LEU A 58 6.32 5.48 1.62
C LEU A 58 6.49 4.07 1.05
N ILE A 59 7.60 3.42 1.39
CA ILE A 59 7.85 2.00 1.11
C ILE A 59 7.58 1.23 2.40
N ASP A 60 6.55 0.39 2.39
CA ASP A 60 6.04 -0.27 3.59
C ASP A 60 5.45 -1.65 3.22
N SER A 61 6.16 -2.71 3.62
CA SER A 61 5.79 -4.11 3.41
C SER A 61 4.68 -4.60 4.35
N GLY A 62 4.26 -3.80 5.35
CA GLY A 62 3.09 -4.10 6.17
C GLY A 62 1.76 -3.89 5.44
N ASN A 63 1.78 -3.24 4.27
CA ASN A 63 0.61 -3.03 3.42
C ASN A 63 0.45 -4.16 2.41
N THR A 64 -0.78 -4.67 2.25
CA THR A 64 -1.09 -5.69 1.22
C THR A 64 -1.33 -5.11 -0.18
N HIS A 65 -1.59 -3.81 -0.26
CA HIS A 65 -2.05 -3.10 -1.45
C HIS A 65 -1.41 -1.70 -1.46
N ASN A 66 -1.37 -1.05 -2.63
CA ASN A 66 -0.98 0.35 -2.71
C ASN A 66 -2.18 1.25 -2.38
N PHE A 67 -1.90 2.35 -1.67
CA PHE A 67 -2.91 3.29 -1.20
C PHE A 67 -2.54 4.73 -1.58
N LEU A 68 -3.55 5.53 -1.94
CA LEU A 68 -3.39 6.95 -2.21
C LEU A 68 -4.55 7.72 -1.56
N SER A 69 -4.28 8.82 -0.86
CA SER A 69 -5.36 9.60 -0.27
C SER A 69 -6.22 10.27 -1.36
N ALA A 70 -7.53 10.29 -1.19
CA ALA A 70 -8.49 10.84 -2.15
C ALA A 70 -8.20 12.33 -2.44
N GLY A 71 -7.78 13.08 -1.42
CA GLY A 71 -7.35 14.47 -1.58
C GLY A 71 -6.11 14.63 -2.47
N LEU A 72 -5.18 13.67 -2.47
CA LEU A 72 -4.03 13.68 -3.38
C LEU A 72 -4.42 13.22 -4.79
N ALA A 73 -5.25 12.16 -4.91
CA ALA A 73 -5.79 11.70 -6.19
C ALA A 73 -6.50 12.84 -6.95
N HIS A 74 -7.36 13.59 -6.25
CA HIS A 74 -8.04 14.76 -6.79
C HIS A 74 -7.07 15.89 -7.19
N LYS A 75 -6.10 16.24 -6.33
CA LYS A 75 -5.06 17.27 -6.64
C LYS A 75 -4.19 16.93 -7.85
N LEU A 76 -4.06 15.64 -8.17
CA LEU A 76 -3.31 15.13 -9.31
C LEU A 76 -4.16 14.95 -10.57
N GLY A 77 -5.49 15.05 -10.47
CA GLY A 77 -6.42 14.83 -11.59
C GLY A 77 -6.45 13.37 -12.05
N LEU A 78 -6.22 12.41 -11.14
CA LEU A 78 -6.26 10.98 -11.47
C LEU A 78 -7.71 10.53 -11.68
N LEU A 79 -7.91 9.59 -12.61
CA LEU A 79 -9.20 8.92 -12.78
C LEU A 79 -9.42 7.99 -11.57
N VAL A 80 -10.41 8.35 -10.74
CA VAL A 80 -10.85 7.56 -9.60
C VAL A 80 -12.17 6.89 -9.98
N GLU A 81 -12.18 5.56 -9.99
CA GLU A 81 -13.33 4.73 -10.31
C GLU A 81 -14.04 4.27 -9.03
N ASP A 82 -15.35 4.04 -9.14
CA ASP A 82 -16.13 3.33 -8.12
C ASP A 82 -15.87 1.82 -8.15
N MET A 83 -15.87 1.21 -6.97
CA MET A 83 -15.81 -0.24 -6.77
C MET A 83 -16.72 -0.65 -5.60
N PRO A 84 -17.08 -1.95 -5.49
CA PRO A 84 -17.76 -2.46 -4.29
C PRO A 84 -17.00 -2.08 -3.02
N ILE A 85 -17.72 -1.77 -1.94
CA ILE A 85 -17.10 -1.37 -0.66
C ILE A 85 -16.26 -2.55 -0.14
N VAL A 86 -14.98 -2.30 0.05
CA VAL A 86 -14.05 -3.22 0.72
C VAL A 86 -13.61 -2.61 2.04
N SER A 87 -13.77 -3.38 3.12
CA SER A 87 -13.28 -2.98 4.44
C SER A 87 -11.78 -3.21 4.54
N VAL A 88 -10.99 -2.14 4.65
CA VAL A 88 -9.54 -2.20 4.82
C VAL A 88 -9.21 -2.23 6.32
N ARG A 89 -8.44 -3.22 6.76
CA ARG A 89 -7.98 -3.34 8.14
C ARG A 89 -6.78 -2.44 8.38
N VAL A 90 -6.92 -1.48 9.29
CA VAL A 90 -5.81 -0.63 9.72
C VAL A 90 -5.03 -1.34 10.84
N THR A 91 -3.71 -1.11 10.96
CA THR A 91 -2.88 -1.79 11.99
C THR A 91 -3.26 -1.42 13.44
N ASN A 92 -4.00 -0.33 13.66
CA ASN A 92 -4.61 0.01 14.95
C ASN A 92 -5.90 -0.82 15.26
N ARG A 93 -6.25 -1.78 14.40
CA ARG A 93 -7.45 -2.66 14.42
C ARG A 93 -8.75 -1.99 13.97
N GLU A 94 -8.73 -0.74 13.55
CA GLU A 94 -9.89 -0.09 12.93
C GLU A 94 -10.15 -0.64 11.52
N GLN A 95 -11.36 -0.38 11.01
CA GLN A 95 -11.78 -0.77 9.67
C GLN A 95 -12.16 0.48 8.87
N LEU A 96 -11.48 0.69 7.75
CA LEU A 96 -11.62 1.83 6.86
C LEU A 96 -12.36 1.38 5.58
N PRO A 97 -13.61 1.81 5.36
CA PRO A 97 -14.35 1.45 4.15
C PRO A 97 -13.77 2.17 2.93
N CYS A 98 -13.27 1.40 1.96
CA CYS A 98 -12.81 1.91 0.67
C CYS A 98 -13.77 1.48 -0.45
N SER A 99 -14.29 2.45 -1.20
CA SER A 99 -15.18 2.24 -2.37
C SER A 99 -14.59 2.79 -3.68
N LYS A 100 -13.33 3.22 -3.65
CA LYS A 100 -12.68 3.95 -4.74
C LYS A 100 -11.34 3.34 -5.11
N VAL A 101 -11.06 3.25 -6.41
CA VAL A 101 -9.82 2.67 -6.94
C VAL A 101 -9.26 3.51 -8.10
N ILE A 102 -7.94 3.51 -8.25
CA ILE A 102 -7.22 4.07 -9.39
C ILE A 102 -6.54 2.89 -10.07
N ARG A 103 -7.11 2.38 -11.17
CA ARG A 103 -6.62 1.14 -11.81
C ARG A 103 -5.30 1.33 -12.56
N ASN A 104 -5.11 2.50 -13.16
CA ASN A 104 -3.97 2.83 -14.02
C ASN A 104 -3.07 3.85 -13.31
N PHE A 105 -2.52 3.48 -12.15
CA PHE A 105 -1.58 4.32 -11.43
C PHE A 105 -0.14 4.09 -11.94
N THR A 106 0.49 5.14 -12.45
CA THR A 106 1.87 5.09 -12.96
C THR A 106 2.79 5.96 -12.11
N LEU A 107 3.81 5.32 -11.54
CA LEU A 107 4.81 5.95 -10.68
C LEU A 107 6.20 5.74 -11.27
N LYS A 108 7.00 6.82 -11.41
CA LYS A 108 8.40 6.71 -11.83
C LYS A 108 9.35 6.95 -10.66
N ILE A 109 10.17 5.97 -10.29
CA ILE A 109 11.19 6.07 -9.23
C ILE A 109 12.57 5.85 -9.87
N GLN A 110 13.50 6.79 -9.67
CA GLN A 110 14.91 6.68 -10.10
C GLN A 110 15.13 6.23 -11.56
N GLY A 111 14.23 6.62 -12.47
CA GLY A 111 14.28 6.25 -13.89
C GLY A 111 13.32 5.13 -14.29
N TYR A 112 13.03 4.20 -13.38
CA TYR A 112 12.14 3.06 -13.60
C TYR A 112 10.66 3.45 -13.48
N VAL A 113 9.80 2.84 -14.29
CA VAL A 113 8.36 3.10 -14.32
C VAL A 113 7.61 1.88 -13.83
N PHE A 114 6.75 2.09 -12.82
CA PHE A 114 5.93 1.07 -12.18
C PHE A 114 4.46 1.37 -12.50
N GLY A 115 3.77 0.41 -13.11
CA GLY A 115 2.31 0.42 -13.28
C GLY A 115 1.67 -0.43 -12.19
N THR A 116 0.65 0.09 -11.52
CA THR A 116 -0.07 -0.63 -10.45
C THR A 116 -1.48 -0.06 -10.29
N MET A 117 -2.29 -0.68 -9.42
CA MET A 117 -3.55 -0.10 -8.95
C MET A 117 -3.40 0.38 -7.52
N CYS A 118 -4.09 1.47 -7.17
CA CYS A 118 -4.14 2.00 -5.81
C CYS A 118 -5.58 2.06 -5.30
N PHE A 119 -5.83 1.61 -4.07
CA PHE A 119 -7.07 1.97 -3.38
C PHE A 119 -7.02 3.44 -2.95
N SER A 120 -8.14 4.15 -3.12
CA SER A 120 -8.27 5.53 -2.70
C SER A 120 -9.03 5.60 -1.39
N TYR A 121 -8.41 6.19 -0.36
CA TYR A 121 -8.97 6.30 0.98
C TYR A 121 -9.20 7.76 1.38
N HIS A 122 -10.13 7.99 2.31
CA HIS A 122 -10.45 9.31 2.88
C HIS A 122 -9.70 9.56 4.18
#